data_AF-A0A9X3G498-F1
#
_entry.id   AF-A0A9X3G498-F1
#
_cell.length_a   1.000
_cell.length_b   1.000
_cell.length_c   1.000
_cell.angle_alpha   90.00
_cell.angle_beta   90.00
_cell.angle_gamma   90.00
#
_symmetry.space_group_name_H-M   'P 1'
#
loop_
_entity.id
_entity.type
_entity.pdbx_description
1 polymer ?
#
loop_
_entity_poly.entity_id
_entity_poly.type
_entity_poly.pdbx_seq_one_letter_code
_entity_poly.pdbx_strand_id
1 'polypeptide(L)'
;MTTTAEPTVAPRADQLRAQFSESLGRGLSEGLDSTTPGTLLGMASSMLDLTSHPDADPGSTAQVVRHLTAWDRPETSAGALAIATLADDPGLRRWVRRDIADRGHAVPRWLADLHLAIPAARVVELIGPFREADDVVLGVTIPSGHALTAVVRVDNELGARAVDGALFEHPIETVLRSPRTDDDSDLRIRDIDAADARARLTAAFTGVGLDEVLRTSTKWRNQRCIVRWMLSRFPDGGEATVPGRPDDVDTDELTTRFLASPWGRPWTRGALPLLVERVLTSGLSNGVGDPLLWAPRHVGRLLDPRLHDLDSDELDLDRAPELLGDLIRYGHGERGVRVGLTDASLHAVDRWAPAFRTAVRRWDDELTA
;
A
#
# COMPACT_ATOMS: atom_id res chain seq x y z
N MET A 1 19.30 -29.10 45.20
CA MET A 1 19.80 -28.19 44.14
C MET A 1 18.61 -27.40 43.65
N THR A 2 18.40 -26.24 44.24
CA THR A 2 17.26 -25.36 43.94
C THR A 2 17.86 -24.13 43.27
N THR A 3 17.68 -24.04 41.96
CA THR A 3 18.14 -22.90 41.17
C THR A 3 17.22 -21.73 41.46
N THR A 4 17.69 -20.80 42.29
CA THR A 4 17.02 -19.53 42.56
C THR A 4 17.07 -18.69 41.28
N ALA A 5 15.95 -18.60 40.57
CA ALA A 5 15.80 -17.64 39.49
C ALA A 5 15.65 -16.25 40.11
N GLU A 6 16.64 -15.39 39.90
CA GLU A 6 16.55 -13.97 40.24
C GLU A 6 15.41 -13.31 39.44
N PRO A 7 14.58 -12.46 40.08
CA PRO A 7 13.54 -11.74 39.38
C PRO A 7 14.18 -10.66 38.49
N THR A 8 13.96 -10.76 37.18
CA THR A 8 14.35 -9.75 36.19
C THR A 8 13.62 -8.44 36.49
N VAL A 9 14.30 -7.50 37.17
CA VAL A 9 13.77 -6.17 37.48
C VAL A 9 13.58 -5.42 36.16
N ALA A 10 12.34 -5.00 35.88
CA ALA A 10 12.04 -4.19 34.69
C ALA A 10 12.91 -2.92 34.68
N PRO A 11 13.55 -2.57 33.55
CA PRO A 11 14.46 -1.43 33.47
C PRO A 11 13.73 -0.12 33.79
N ARG A 12 14.39 0.76 34.56
CA ARG A 12 13.85 2.09 34.89
C ARG A 12 13.78 2.95 33.62
N ALA A 13 12.84 3.89 33.57
CA ALA A 13 12.63 4.77 32.41
C ALA A 13 13.90 5.50 31.93
N ASP A 14 14.81 5.86 32.84
CA ASP A 14 16.09 6.50 32.49
C ASP A 14 17.05 5.53 31.78
N GLN A 15 17.04 4.25 32.16
CA GLN A 15 17.84 3.20 31.53
C GLN A 15 17.33 2.88 30.13
N LEU A 16 16.01 2.84 29.96
CA LEU A 16 15.38 2.71 28.64
C LEU A 16 15.71 3.89 27.73
N ARG A 17 15.69 5.12 28.25
CA ARG A 17 16.10 6.31 27.49
C ARG A 17 17.57 6.26 27.08
N ALA A 18 18.47 5.86 27.98
CA ALA A 18 19.89 5.74 27.67
C ALA A 18 20.16 4.67 26.60
N GLN A 19 19.53 3.49 26.72
CA GLN A 19 19.64 2.40 25.75
C GLN A 19 19.09 2.80 24.38
N PHE A 20 17.94 3.48 24.35
CA PHE A 20 17.38 4.02 23.12
C PHE A 20 18.33 5.02 22.46
N SER A 21 18.89 5.96 23.24
CA SER A 21 19.81 6.95 22.71
C SER A 21 21.08 6.34 22.14
N GLU A 22 21.64 5.34 22.81
CA GLU A 22 22.83 4.63 22.33
C GLU A 22 22.52 3.83 21.05
N SER A 23 21.39 3.14 21.01
CA SER A 23 20.94 2.41 19.83
C SER A 23 20.71 3.34 18.64
N LEU A 24 20.11 4.50 18.87
CA LEU A 24 19.85 5.51 17.85
C LEU A 24 21.17 6.08 17.31
N GLY A 25 22.10 6.47 18.20
CA GLY A 25 23.41 6.98 17.79
C GLY A 25 24.19 5.96 16.96
N ARG A 26 24.19 4.69 17.37
CA ARG A 26 24.83 3.60 16.61
C ARG A 26 24.24 3.45 15.21
N GLY A 27 22.92 3.38 15.10
CA GLY A 27 22.25 3.27 13.82
C GLY A 27 22.55 4.46 12.89
N LEU A 28 22.50 5.68 13.41
CA LEU A 28 22.82 6.88 12.63
C LEU A 28 24.29 6.89 12.18
N SER A 29 25.21 6.39 13.01
CA SER A 29 26.62 6.24 12.63
C SER A 29 26.78 5.22 11.51
N GLU A 30 26.16 4.05 11.62
CA GLU A 30 26.16 3.03 10.56
C GLU A 30 25.58 3.57 9.25
N GLY A 31 24.52 4.38 9.33
CA GLY A 31 23.94 5.05 8.17
C GLY A 31 24.83 6.14 7.57
N LEU A 32 25.57 6.87 8.41
CA LEU A 32 26.51 7.91 7.99
C LEU A 32 27.73 7.31 7.26
N ASP A 33 28.23 6.19 7.77
CA ASP A 33 29.39 5.47 7.23
C ASP A 33 29.03 4.62 6.00
N SER A 34 27.74 4.41 5.74
CA SER A 34 27.25 3.71 4.56
C SER A 34 27.60 4.44 3.27
N THR A 35 28.04 3.66 2.27
CA THR A 35 28.23 4.17 0.90
C THR A 35 26.92 4.44 0.18
N THR A 36 25.79 4.01 0.73
CA THR A 36 24.46 4.18 0.14
C THR A 36 23.48 4.91 1.07
N PRO A 37 22.55 5.72 0.53
CA PRO A 37 21.65 6.56 1.35
C PRO A 37 20.66 5.82 2.26
N GLY A 38 20.32 4.58 1.94
CA GLY A 38 19.11 3.89 2.36
C GLY A 38 19.03 3.64 3.85
N THR A 39 20.13 3.27 4.49
CA THR A 39 20.18 3.04 5.94
C THR A 39 19.85 4.33 6.72
N LEU A 40 20.51 5.44 6.39
CA LEU A 40 20.28 6.72 7.06
C LEU A 40 18.88 7.27 6.76
N LEU A 41 18.43 7.19 5.49
CA LEU A 41 17.10 7.66 5.10
C LEU A 41 15.98 6.82 5.74
N GLY A 42 16.17 5.50 5.87
CA GLY A 42 15.23 4.62 6.56
C GLY A 42 15.06 5.00 8.03
N MET A 43 16.16 5.29 8.73
CA MET A 43 16.11 5.76 10.11
C MET A 43 15.46 7.14 10.25
N ALA A 44 15.83 8.08 9.37
CA ALA A 44 15.23 9.41 9.32
C ALA A 44 13.71 9.34 9.09
N SER A 45 13.28 8.49 8.14
CA SER A 45 11.87 8.29 7.84
C SER A 45 11.12 7.61 8.99
N SER A 46 11.74 6.65 9.67
CA SER A 46 11.13 6.01 10.85
C SER A 46 10.86 7.02 11.98
N MET A 47 11.84 7.90 12.25
CA MET A 47 11.68 8.97 13.24
C MET A 47 10.64 10.00 12.81
N LEU A 48 10.60 10.34 11.52
CA LEU A 48 9.66 11.31 10.98
C LEU A 48 8.22 10.76 10.95
N ASP A 49 8.03 9.46 10.70
CA ASP A 49 6.71 8.83 10.72
C ASP A 49 6.05 8.93 12.11
N LEU A 50 6.84 8.78 13.18
CA LEU A 50 6.38 8.99 14.57
C LEU A 50 5.90 10.43 14.85
N THR A 51 6.45 11.42 14.15
CA THR A 51 6.11 12.84 14.37
C THR A 51 5.20 13.43 13.29
N SER A 52 4.90 12.68 12.24
CA SER A 52 4.08 13.12 11.10
C SER A 52 2.66 12.56 11.13
N HIS A 53 2.23 12.04 12.29
CA HIS A 53 0.83 11.64 12.49
C HIS A 53 -0.08 12.87 12.30
N PRO A 54 -1.27 12.73 11.71
CA PRO A 54 -2.22 13.84 11.56
C PRO A 54 -2.60 14.54 12.88
N ASP A 55 -2.41 13.87 14.02
CA ASP A 55 -2.65 14.41 15.38
C ASP A 55 -1.38 14.96 16.05
N ALA A 56 -0.22 14.87 15.40
CA ALA A 56 1.02 15.37 15.95
C ALA A 56 1.05 16.92 15.92
N ASP A 57 1.62 17.53 16.95
CA ASP A 57 1.80 18.98 16.99
C ASP A 57 2.67 19.43 15.79
N PRO A 58 2.29 20.50 15.05
CA PRO A 58 3.08 21.02 13.93
C PRO A 58 4.55 21.32 14.26
N GLY A 59 4.91 21.50 15.55
CA GLY A 59 6.28 21.69 16.02
C GLY A 59 7.09 20.41 16.25
N SER A 60 6.47 19.22 16.22
CA SER A 60 7.07 17.95 16.64
C SER A 60 8.31 17.58 15.84
N THR A 61 8.28 17.74 14.51
CA THR A 61 9.43 17.46 13.64
C THR A 61 10.60 18.39 13.95
N ALA A 62 10.34 19.68 14.12
CA ALA A 62 11.36 20.66 14.48
C ALA A 62 11.94 20.36 15.88
N GLN A 63 11.13 19.89 16.81
CA GLN A 63 11.57 19.46 18.12
C GLN A 63 12.52 18.26 18.03
N VAL A 64 12.19 17.20 17.29
CA VAL A 64 13.07 16.04 17.10
C VAL A 64 14.40 16.45 16.48
N VAL A 65 14.36 17.28 15.44
CA VAL A 65 15.56 17.81 14.80
C VAL A 65 16.45 18.57 15.79
N ARG A 66 15.88 19.43 16.64
CA ARG A 66 16.62 20.13 17.70
C ARG A 66 17.20 19.20 18.76
N HIS A 67 16.49 18.13 19.12
CA HIS A 67 17.00 17.16 20.11
C HIS A 67 18.19 16.38 19.56
N LEU A 68 18.16 16.00 18.27
CA LEU A 68 19.30 15.34 17.62
C LEU A 68 20.52 16.24 17.54
N THR A 69 20.37 17.50 17.11
CA THR A 69 21.51 18.43 17.01
C THR A 69 22.10 18.79 18.38
N ALA A 70 21.29 18.74 19.45
CA ALA A 70 21.77 18.99 20.81
C ALA A 70 22.82 17.98 21.31
N TRP A 71 22.92 16.80 20.69
CA TRP A 71 23.91 15.79 21.09
C TRP A 71 25.32 16.10 20.57
N ASP A 72 25.44 17.05 19.65
CA ASP A 72 26.72 17.54 19.13
C ASP A 72 27.62 16.43 18.56
N ARG A 73 27.05 15.60 17.67
CA ARG A 73 27.79 14.54 16.98
C ARG A 73 27.52 14.55 15.48
N PRO A 74 28.49 14.15 14.63
CA PRO A 74 28.28 14.08 13.18
C PRO A 74 27.09 13.22 12.77
N GLU A 75 26.89 12.06 13.41
CA GLU A 75 25.81 11.13 13.10
C GLU A 75 24.42 11.70 13.42
N THR A 76 24.27 12.43 14.54
CA THR A 76 22.99 13.04 14.91
C THR A 76 22.70 14.28 14.07
N SER A 77 23.73 15.05 13.73
CA SER A 77 23.64 16.13 12.74
C SER A 77 23.20 15.62 11.36
N ALA A 78 23.76 14.50 10.89
CA ALA A 78 23.39 13.89 9.62
C ALA A 78 21.93 13.38 9.65
N GLY A 79 21.52 12.73 10.73
CA GLY A 79 20.13 12.32 10.96
C GLY A 79 19.17 13.52 10.95
N ALA A 80 19.52 14.61 11.63
CA ALA A 80 18.73 15.85 11.63
C ALA A 80 18.59 16.46 10.23
N LEU A 81 19.66 16.44 9.42
CA LEU A 81 19.62 16.95 8.05
C LEU A 81 18.75 16.07 7.14
N ALA A 82 18.82 14.75 7.32
CA ALA A 82 17.97 13.80 6.62
C ALA A 82 16.49 14.02 6.95
N ILE A 83 16.12 14.11 8.24
CA ILE A 83 14.75 14.39 8.68
C ILE A 83 14.25 15.72 8.12
N ALA A 84 15.03 16.80 8.26
CA ALA A 84 14.65 18.12 7.76
C ALA A 84 14.48 18.15 6.22
N THR A 85 15.20 17.28 5.50
CA THR A 85 15.05 17.16 4.04
C THR A 85 13.82 16.32 3.68
N LEU A 86 13.57 15.20 4.35
CA LEU A 86 12.41 14.34 4.12
C LEU A 86 11.09 15.00 4.53
N ALA A 87 11.12 15.87 5.54
CA ALA A 87 9.97 16.71 5.92
C ALA A 87 9.68 17.81 4.90
N ASP A 88 10.52 17.98 3.89
CA ASP A 88 10.45 18.98 2.83
C ASP A 88 10.34 20.43 3.34
N ASP A 89 10.91 20.72 4.52
CA ASP A 89 10.93 22.06 5.13
C ASP A 89 12.25 22.79 4.78
N PRO A 90 12.22 23.81 3.89
CA PRO A 90 13.41 24.55 3.51
C PRO A 90 14.02 25.38 4.65
N GLY A 91 13.18 25.85 5.57
CA GLY A 91 13.59 26.64 6.73
C GLY A 91 14.36 25.79 7.74
N LEU A 92 13.78 24.65 8.12
CA LEU A 92 14.41 23.68 9.02
C LEU A 92 15.70 23.13 8.41
N ARG A 93 15.69 22.78 7.12
CA ARG A 93 16.88 22.31 6.41
C ARG A 93 17.99 23.36 6.40
N ARG A 94 17.66 24.63 6.12
CA ARG A 94 18.64 25.72 6.16
C ARG A 94 19.23 25.93 7.55
N TRP A 95 18.39 25.81 8.59
CA TRP A 95 18.83 25.90 9.97
C TRP A 95 19.81 24.77 10.33
N VAL A 96 19.48 23.51 10.04
CA VAL A 96 20.35 22.36 10.31
C VAL A 96 21.68 22.51 9.56
N ARG A 97 21.65 22.91 8.27
CA ARG A 97 22.89 23.09 7.49
C ARG A 97 23.82 24.14 8.10
N ARG A 98 23.28 25.20 8.68
CA ARG A 98 24.07 26.23 9.37
C ARG A 98 24.69 25.66 10.65
N ASP A 99 23.89 24.97 11.47
CA ASP A 99 24.36 24.32 12.70
C ASP A 99 25.48 23.30 12.42
N ILE A 100 25.36 22.50 11.36
CA ILE A 100 26.40 21.57 10.90
C ILE A 100 27.69 22.31 10.52
N ALA A 101 27.58 23.41 9.79
CA ALA A 101 28.73 24.20 9.35
C ALA A 101 29.43 24.88 10.54
N ASP A 102 28.66 25.45 11.48
CA ASP A 102 29.18 26.12 12.67
C ASP A 102 29.95 25.15 13.58
N ARG A 103 29.50 23.88 13.65
CA ARG A 103 30.17 22.80 14.40
C ARG A 103 31.34 22.16 13.65
N GLY A 104 31.48 22.41 12.35
CA GLY A 104 32.49 21.77 11.50
C GLY A 104 32.22 20.28 11.24
N HIS A 105 30.98 19.81 11.38
CA HIS A 105 30.62 18.42 11.10
C HIS A 105 30.65 18.13 9.60
N ALA A 106 31.33 17.05 9.21
CA ALA A 106 31.33 16.57 7.83
C ALA A 106 30.07 15.73 7.55
N VAL A 107 29.44 15.95 6.39
CA VAL A 107 28.34 15.12 5.90
C VAL A 107 28.64 14.62 4.49
N PRO A 108 28.19 13.40 4.12
CA PRO A 108 28.33 12.88 2.77
C PRO A 108 27.71 13.83 1.75
N ARG A 109 28.36 13.93 0.58
CA ARG A 109 27.88 14.79 -0.51
C ARG A 109 26.45 14.45 -0.94
N TRP A 110 26.11 13.16 -0.97
CA TRP A 110 24.75 12.73 -1.32
C TRP A 110 23.70 13.31 -0.37
N LEU A 111 24.01 13.44 0.91
CA LEU A 111 23.09 13.99 1.91
C LEU A 111 22.98 15.52 1.79
N ALA A 112 24.12 16.19 1.56
CA ALA A 112 24.14 17.62 1.29
C ALA A 112 23.34 17.99 0.02
N ASP A 113 23.41 17.15 -1.01
CA ASP A 113 22.76 17.35 -2.30
C ASP A 113 21.37 16.69 -2.39
N LEU A 114 20.91 16.00 -1.34
CA LEU A 114 19.66 15.23 -1.34
C LEU A 114 18.46 16.07 -1.79
N HIS A 115 18.32 17.29 -1.26
CA HIS A 115 17.23 18.21 -1.59
C HIS A 115 17.18 18.64 -3.07
N LEU A 116 18.25 18.40 -3.84
CA LEU A 116 18.36 18.69 -5.27
C LEU A 116 18.07 17.45 -6.14
N ALA A 117 17.55 16.36 -5.54
CA ALA A 117 17.18 15.18 -6.30
C ALA A 117 16.17 15.50 -7.40
N ILE A 118 16.40 14.94 -8.58
CA ILE A 118 15.60 15.17 -9.79
C ILE A 118 14.79 13.90 -10.06
N PRO A 119 13.48 14.01 -10.40
CA PRO A 119 12.68 12.85 -10.78
C PRO A 119 13.24 12.17 -12.03
N ALA A 120 13.11 10.84 -12.07
CA ALA A 120 13.38 10.06 -13.27
C ALA A 120 12.38 10.47 -14.38
N ALA A 121 12.84 10.47 -15.63
CA ALA A 121 12.00 10.83 -16.77
C ALA A 121 10.83 9.84 -17.00
N ARG A 122 10.95 8.63 -16.46
CA ARG A 122 10.01 7.54 -16.66
C ARG A 122 9.34 7.19 -15.34
N VAL A 123 8.01 7.11 -15.36
CA VAL A 123 7.18 6.59 -14.28
C VAL A 123 6.33 5.47 -14.85
N VAL A 124 6.23 4.38 -14.10
CA VAL A 124 5.64 3.13 -14.59
C VAL A 124 4.59 2.63 -13.63
N GLU A 125 3.54 2.05 -14.17
CA GLU A 125 2.57 1.25 -13.46
C GLU A 125 2.71 -0.22 -13.86
N LEU A 126 2.66 -1.10 -12.87
CA LEU A 126 2.58 -2.55 -13.06
C LEU A 126 1.13 -2.95 -12.77
N ILE A 127 0.50 -3.50 -13.80
CA ILE A 127 -0.93 -3.74 -13.83
C ILE A 127 -1.15 -5.25 -13.84
N GLY A 128 -1.78 -5.77 -12.79
CA GLY A 128 -2.24 -7.15 -12.73
C GLY A 128 -3.50 -7.38 -13.59
N PRO A 129 -3.81 -8.64 -13.94
CA PRO A 129 -4.94 -8.96 -14.82
C PRO A 129 -6.29 -8.56 -14.23
N PHE A 130 -6.44 -8.58 -12.90
CA PHE A 130 -7.65 -8.18 -12.20
C PHE A 130 -7.61 -6.74 -11.69
N ARG A 131 -6.45 -6.06 -11.78
CA ARG A 131 -6.23 -4.67 -11.32
C ARG A 131 -6.70 -4.38 -9.90
N GLU A 132 -6.62 -5.42 -9.12
CA GLU A 132 -7.07 -5.49 -7.77
C GLU A 132 -6.10 -4.67 -6.89
N ALA A 133 -4.81 -4.73 -7.19
CA ALA A 133 -3.82 -3.77 -6.79
C ALA A 133 -2.97 -3.39 -8.00
N ASP A 134 -2.52 -2.13 -8.02
CA ASP A 134 -1.54 -1.65 -9.00
C ASP A 134 -0.25 -1.31 -8.25
N ASP A 135 0.92 -1.64 -8.84
CA ASP A 135 2.20 -1.18 -8.30
C ASP A 135 2.68 0.04 -9.12
N VAL A 136 2.84 1.18 -8.47
CA VAL A 136 3.37 2.41 -9.10
C VAL A 136 4.86 2.52 -8.79
N VAL A 137 5.67 2.65 -9.84
CA VAL A 137 7.12 2.69 -9.79
C VAL A 137 7.63 4.06 -10.22
N LEU A 138 8.33 4.74 -9.32
CA LEU A 138 8.92 6.06 -9.56
C LEU A 138 10.34 6.13 -9.00
N GLY A 139 11.19 6.92 -9.64
CA GLY A 139 12.59 7.08 -9.22
C GLY A 139 13.02 8.54 -9.11
N VAL A 140 14.03 8.79 -8.29
CA VAL A 140 14.75 10.07 -8.23
C VAL A 140 16.25 9.81 -8.31
N THR A 141 16.99 10.78 -8.84
CA THR A 141 18.46 10.75 -8.87
C THR A 141 19.01 11.95 -8.11
N ILE A 142 19.86 11.69 -7.13
CA ILE A 142 20.61 12.70 -6.38
C ILE A 142 21.80 13.16 -7.25
N PRO A 143 22.18 14.45 -7.28
CA PRO A 143 23.30 14.94 -8.09
C PRO A 143 24.64 14.22 -7.88
N SER A 144 24.81 13.58 -6.72
CA SER A 144 25.98 12.73 -6.42
C SER A 144 26.04 11.42 -7.21
N GLY A 145 25.00 11.08 -7.98
CA GLY A 145 24.89 9.85 -8.77
C GLY A 145 24.08 8.73 -8.11
N HIS A 146 23.67 8.90 -6.85
CA HIS A 146 22.82 7.92 -6.17
C HIS A 146 21.38 7.97 -6.69
N ALA A 147 20.82 6.81 -7.02
CA ALA A 147 19.45 6.66 -7.47
C ALA A 147 18.60 5.98 -6.38
N LEU A 148 17.36 6.42 -6.24
CA LEU A 148 16.35 5.80 -5.39
C LEU A 148 15.13 5.50 -6.25
N THR A 149 14.62 4.28 -6.20
CA THR A 149 13.39 3.87 -6.87
C THR A 149 12.42 3.30 -5.83
N ALA A 150 11.20 3.82 -5.80
CA ALA A 150 10.12 3.31 -4.99
C ALA A 150 9.15 2.51 -5.86
N VAL A 151 8.76 1.33 -5.38
CA VAL A 151 7.63 0.55 -5.88
C VAL A 151 6.57 0.62 -4.80
N VAL A 152 5.42 1.24 -5.09
CA VAL A 152 4.34 1.44 -4.13
C VAL A 152 3.12 0.65 -4.57
N ARG A 153 2.66 -0.26 -3.71
CA ARG A 153 1.46 -1.04 -3.94
C ARG A 153 0.23 -0.27 -3.50
N VAL A 154 -0.66 -0.03 -4.46
CA VAL A 154 -1.94 0.64 -4.27
C VAL A 154 -3.05 -0.40 -4.37
N ASP A 155 -3.76 -0.62 -3.27
CA ASP A 155 -4.91 -1.50 -3.22
C ASP A 155 -6.15 -0.74 -3.69
N ASN A 156 -6.68 -1.12 -4.85
CA ASN A 156 -7.83 -0.47 -5.46
C ASN A 156 -9.14 -0.87 -4.75
N GLU A 157 -9.21 -2.07 -4.17
CA GLU A 157 -10.38 -2.56 -3.43
C GLU A 157 -10.61 -1.80 -2.12
N LEU A 158 -9.55 -1.18 -1.56
CA LEU A 158 -9.63 -0.33 -0.37
C LEU A 158 -9.80 1.16 -0.71
N GLY A 159 -10.23 1.49 -1.93
CA GLY A 159 -10.38 2.86 -2.40
C GLY A 159 -9.05 3.49 -2.79
N ALA A 160 -8.22 2.74 -3.52
CA ALA A 160 -6.90 3.14 -4.03
C ALA A 160 -5.93 3.58 -2.91
N ARG A 161 -5.67 2.69 -1.94
CA ARG A 161 -4.84 2.96 -0.75
C ARG A 161 -3.43 2.41 -0.87
N ALA A 162 -2.43 3.16 -0.41
CA ALA A 162 -1.06 2.67 -0.39
C ALA A 162 -0.86 1.68 0.78
N VAL A 163 -0.87 0.38 0.48
CA VAL A 163 -0.87 -0.68 1.49
C VAL A 163 0.51 -1.27 1.75
N ASP A 164 1.41 -1.23 0.76
CA ASP A 164 2.77 -1.75 0.87
C ASP A 164 3.72 -1.00 -0.07
N GLY A 165 5.02 -1.22 0.10
CA GLY A 165 6.01 -0.69 -0.82
C GLY A 165 7.43 -1.13 -0.54
N ALA A 166 8.29 -0.90 -1.52
CA ALA A 166 9.70 -1.21 -1.45
C ALA A 166 10.53 -0.08 -2.04
N LEU A 167 11.56 0.32 -1.32
CA LEU A 167 12.61 1.23 -1.78
C LEU A 167 13.84 0.44 -2.26
N PHE A 168 14.38 0.83 -3.40
CA PHE A 168 15.58 0.28 -4.03
C PHE A 168 16.61 1.38 -4.29
N GLU A 169 17.88 1.09 -4.07
CA GLU A 169 19.00 2.01 -4.31
C GLU A 169 19.58 1.86 -5.73
N HIS A 170 18.68 1.71 -6.70
CA HIS A 170 19.00 1.49 -8.10
C HIS A 170 18.10 2.34 -9.00
N PRO A 171 18.55 2.69 -10.22
CA PRO A 171 17.70 3.34 -11.21
C PRO A 171 16.49 2.48 -11.58
N ILE A 172 15.40 3.13 -11.97
CA ILE A 172 14.12 2.48 -12.30
C ILE A 172 14.29 1.32 -13.31
N GLU A 173 15.13 1.51 -14.34
CA GLU A 173 15.39 0.50 -15.36
C GLU A 173 16.06 -0.77 -14.82
N THR A 174 16.83 -0.66 -13.73
CA THR A 174 17.45 -1.83 -13.08
C THR A 174 16.41 -2.58 -12.25
N VAL A 175 15.55 -1.85 -11.54
CA VAL A 175 14.46 -2.44 -10.75
C VAL A 175 13.47 -3.17 -11.65
N LEU A 176 13.09 -2.57 -12.80
CA LEU A 176 12.16 -3.17 -13.74
C LEU A 176 12.70 -4.43 -14.44
N ARG A 177 14.03 -4.57 -14.56
CA ARG A 177 14.69 -5.77 -15.13
C ARG A 177 14.89 -6.90 -14.12
N SER A 178 14.66 -6.65 -12.84
CA SER A 178 14.87 -7.67 -11.81
C SER A 178 13.93 -8.85 -12.05
N PRO A 179 14.42 -10.10 -11.96
CA PRO A 179 13.58 -11.27 -12.19
C PRO A 179 12.41 -11.23 -11.21
N ARG A 180 11.24 -11.20 -11.82
CA ARG A 180 9.96 -11.23 -11.14
C ARG A 180 9.59 -12.69 -10.85
N THR A 181 8.84 -12.93 -9.79
CA THR A 181 8.37 -14.28 -9.44
C THR A 181 7.56 -14.89 -10.59
N ASP A 182 7.54 -16.22 -10.73
CA ASP A 182 6.87 -16.93 -11.86
C ASP A 182 5.37 -16.59 -12.04
N ASP A 183 4.72 -16.01 -11.03
CA ASP A 183 3.32 -15.54 -11.07
C ASP A 183 3.14 -14.19 -11.81
N ASP A 184 4.23 -13.51 -12.17
CA ASP A 184 4.21 -12.17 -12.78
C ASP A 184 4.07 -12.19 -14.32
N SER A 185 3.85 -13.34 -14.95
CA SER A 185 3.72 -13.43 -16.42
C SER A 185 2.54 -12.62 -16.97
N ASP A 186 1.52 -12.38 -16.14
CA ASP A 186 0.31 -11.64 -16.50
C ASP A 186 0.40 -10.13 -16.13
N LEU A 187 1.50 -9.69 -15.51
CA LEU A 187 1.73 -8.28 -15.21
C LEU A 187 2.08 -7.48 -16.48
N ARG A 188 1.34 -6.40 -16.71
CA ARG A 188 1.63 -5.45 -17.80
C ARG A 188 2.36 -4.23 -17.25
N ILE A 189 3.40 -3.82 -17.96
CA ILE A 189 4.15 -2.60 -17.67
C ILE A 189 3.56 -1.49 -18.55
N ARG A 190 3.14 -0.39 -17.92
CA ARG A 190 2.60 0.78 -18.62
C ARG A 190 3.30 2.04 -18.16
N ASP A 191 3.73 2.86 -19.10
CA ASP A 191 4.22 4.21 -18.77
C ASP A 191 3.03 5.12 -18.43
N ILE A 192 3.17 5.91 -17.36
CA ILE A 192 2.14 6.86 -16.91
C ILE A 192 2.74 8.25 -16.79
N ASP A 193 1.87 9.27 -16.84
CA ASP A 193 2.30 10.65 -16.65
C ASP A 193 2.84 10.86 -15.22
N ALA A 194 3.90 11.66 -15.12
CA ALA A 194 4.60 11.93 -13.87
C ALA A 194 3.72 12.71 -12.87
N ALA A 195 2.88 13.62 -13.34
CA ALA A 195 1.96 14.38 -12.51
C ALA A 195 0.79 13.51 -12.06
N ASP A 196 0.27 12.63 -12.93
CA ASP A 196 -0.79 11.68 -12.58
C ASP A 196 -0.31 10.68 -11.51
N ALA A 197 0.91 10.17 -11.66
CA ALA A 197 1.51 9.30 -10.66
C ALA A 197 1.65 10.00 -9.31
N ARG A 198 2.06 11.27 -9.30
CA ARG A 198 2.13 12.09 -8.09
C ARG A 198 0.74 12.25 -7.46
N ALA A 199 -0.27 12.61 -8.26
CA ALA A 199 -1.63 12.81 -7.78
C ALA A 199 -2.22 11.53 -7.18
N ARG A 200 -2.10 10.40 -7.89
CA ARG A 200 -2.56 9.08 -7.43
C ARG A 200 -1.91 8.65 -6.13
N LEU A 201 -0.58 8.70 -6.05
CA LEU A 201 0.10 8.26 -4.84
C LEU A 201 -0.12 9.22 -3.67
N THR A 202 -0.21 10.53 -3.93
CA THR A 202 -0.59 11.50 -2.90
C THR A 202 -1.95 11.16 -2.32
N ALA A 203 -2.97 10.94 -3.17
CA ALA A 203 -4.30 10.51 -2.75
C ALA A 203 -4.25 9.18 -1.98
N ALA A 204 -3.48 8.20 -2.45
CA ALA A 204 -3.33 6.88 -1.82
C ALA A 204 -2.72 6.94 -0.42
N PHE A 205 -1.95 7.99 -0.11
CA PHE A 205 -1.40 8.27 1.22
C PHE A 205 -2.35 9.08 2.14
N THR A 206 -3.45 9.63 1.62
CA THR A 206 -4.42 10.42 2.42
C THR A 206 -5.52 9.55 3.01
N GLY A 207 -5.95 9.85 4.24
CA GLY A 207 -7.10 9.24 4.94
C GLY A 207 -6.69 8.40 6.16
N VAL A 208 -7.63 7.59 6.68
CA VAL A 208 -7.42 6.84 7.93
C VAL A 208 -6.28 5.84 7.78
N GLY A 209 -5.38 5.81 8.78
CA GLY A 209 -4.28 4.85 8.82
C GLY A 209 -4.79 3.42 8.97
N LEU A 210 -4.53 2.57 7.98
CA LEU A 210 -4.95 1.16 7.99
C LEU A 210 -3.88 0.21 8.54
N ASP A 211 -2.83 0.75 9.15
CA ASP A 211 -1.62 -0.01 9.48
C ASP A 211 -1.77 -1.09 10.52
N GLU A 212 -2.64 -0.85 11.50
CA GLU A 212 -2.94 -1.82 12.54
C GLU A 212 -3.83 -2.93 11.99
N VAL A 213 -4.82 -2.54 11.17
CA VAL A 213 -5.78 -3.46 10.54
C VAL A 213 -5.11 -4.36 9.51
N LEU A 214 -4.29 -3.79 8.62
CA LEU A 214 -3.59 -4.50 7.56
C LEU A 214 -2.29 -5.17 8.03
N ARG A 215 -1.92 -4.99 9.30
CA ARG A 215 -0.65 -5.48 9.87
C ARG A 215 0.55 -5.11 8.99
N THR A 216 0.56 -3.87 8.52
CA THR A 216 1.55 -3.34 7.58
C THR A 216 2.97 -3.65 8.05
N SER A 217 3.84 -4.02 7.10
CA SER A 217 5.24 -4.30 7.42
C SER A 217 5.92 -3.08 8.03
N THR A 218 6.74 -3.29 9.07
CA THR A 218 7.56 -2.22 9.66
C THR A 218 8.47 -1.57 8.61
N LYS A 219 8.93 -2.37 7.64
CA LYS A 219 9.74 -1.88 6.53
C LYS A 219 8.99 -0.84 5.68
N TRP A 220 7.73 -1.07 5.33
CA TRP A 220 6.94 -0.12 4.55
C TRP A 220 6.72 1.19 5.32
N ARG A 221 6.31 1.11 6.60
CA ARG A 221 6.12 2.31 7.44
C ARG A 221 7.37 3.19 7.44
N ASN A 222 8.54 2.56 7.63
CA ASN A 222 9.84 3.23 7.64
C ASN A 222 10.26 3.82 6.29
N GLN A 223 9.54 3.60 5.19
CA GLN A 223 9.86 4.10 3.87
C GLN A 223 8.89 5.19 3.38
N ARG A 224 7.75 5.38 4.05
CA ARG A 224 6.69 6.29 3.58
C ARG A 224 7.12 7.74 3.48
N CYS A 225 7.84 8.26 4.47
CA CYS A 225 8.30 9.64 4.40
C CYS A 225 9.33 9.83 3.28
N ILE A 226 10.13 8.81 2.98
CA ILE A 226 11.03 8.82 1.81
C ILE A 226 10.21 8.92 0.53
N VAL A 227 9.19 8.07 0.37
CA VAL A 227 8.34 8.08 -0.82
C VAL A 227 7.57 9.40 -0.95
N ARG A 228 6.99 9.93 0.13
CA ARG A 228 6.32 11.25 0.14
C ARG A 228 7.26 12.37 -0.28
N TRP A 229 8.50 12.36 0.21
CA TRP A 229 9.54 13.29 -0.22
C TRP A 229 9.93 13.10 -1.69
N MET A 230 10.06 11.86 -2.18
CA MET A 230 10.30 11.60 -3.60
C MET A 230 9.18 12.17 -4.47
N LEU A 231 7.92 11.97 -4.08
CA LEU A 231 6.74 12.49 -4.78
C LEU A 231 6.74 14.02 -4.87
N SER A 232 7.20 14.74 -3.84
CA SER A 232 7.28 16.19 -3.90
C SER A 232 8.36 16.72 -4.86
N ARG A 233 9.12 15.85 -5.53
CA ARG A 233 10.02 16.21 -6.65
C ARG A 233 9.35 16.07 -8.03
N PHE A 234 8.20 15.41 -8.12
CA PHE A 234 7.45 15.23 -9.37
C PHE A 234 6.55 16.45 -9.65
N PRO A 235 6.14 16.72 -10.89
CA PRO A 235 5.23 17.82 -11.21
C PRO A 235 3.86 17.67 -10.52
N ASP A 236 3.25 18.79 -10.14
CA ASP A 236 1.86 18.86 -9.66
C ASP A 236 0.85 18.88 -10.82
N GLY A 237 -0.44 18.76 -10.49
CA GLY A 237 -1.54 19.03 -11.42
C GLY A 237 -2.06 17.85 -12.25
N GLY A 238 -1.65 16.63 -11.92
CA GLY A 238 -2.18 15.42 -12.56
C GLY A 238 -3.48 14.91 -11.93
N GLU A 239 -3.99 13.82 -12.49
CA GLU A 239 -5.26 13.19 -12.12
C GLU A 239 -5.05 11.97 -11.21
N ALA A 240 -5.82 11.89 -10.12
CA ALA A 240 -5.73 10.78 -9.16
C ALA A 240 -6.61 9.57 -9.54
N THR A 241 -7.34 9.63 -10.66
CA THR A 241 -8.23 8.55 -11.08
C THR A 241 -7.44 7.34 -11.57
N VAL A 242 -7.98 6.15 -11.29
CA VAL A 242 -7.39 4.89 -11.76
C VAL A 242 -7.77 4.72 -13.23
N PRO A 243 -6.83 4.77 -14.19
CA PRO A 243 -7.19 4.80 -15.60
C PRO A 243 -7.90 3.52 -16.03
N GLY A 244 -8.99 3.59 -16.80
CA GLY A 244 -9.74 2.40 -17.25
C GLY A 244 -10.76 1.86 -16.25
N ARG A 245 -10.99 2.56 -15.13
CA ARG A 245 -12.20 2.39 -14.33
C ARG A 245 -13.40 2.89 -15.16
N PRO A 246 -14.49 2.13 -15.31
CA PRO A 246 -15.70 2.64 -15.95
C PRO A 246 -16.31 3.77 -15.12
N ASP A 247 -16.75 4.83 -15.78
CA ASP A 247 -17.33 6.00 -15.11
C ASP A 247 -18.72 5.68 -14.54
N ASP A 248 -19.56 5.00 -15.33
CA ASP A 248 -20.89 4.55 -14.95
C ASP A 248 -21.13 3.12 -15.45
N VAL A 249 -21.39 2.19 -14.53
CA VAL A 249 -21.78 0.81 -14.87
C VAL A 249 -23.27 0.63 -14.62
N ASP A 250 -24.01 0.34 -15.69
CA ASP A 250 -25.42 -0.04 -15.60
C ASP A 250 -25.54 -1.51 -15.18
N THR A 251 -25.73 -1.73 -13.88
CA THR A 251 -25.91 -3.08 -13.31
C THR A 251 -27.21 -3.74 -13.75
N ASP A 252 -28.24 -2.97 -14.09
CA ASP A 252 -29.53 -3.51 -14.54
C ASP A 252 -29.42 -4.06 -15.97
N GLU A 253 -28.72 -3.35 -16.85
CA GLU A 253 -28.39 -3.83 -18.19
C GLU A 253 -27.52 -5.09 -18.11
N LEU A 254 -26.49 -5.09 -17.27
CA LEU A 254 -25.61 -6.25 -17.08
C LEU A 254 -26.36 -7.45 -16.51
N THR A 255 -27.26 -7.23 -15.55
CA THR A 255 -28.14 -8.27 -15.00
C THR A 255 -29.01 -8.87 -16.10
N THR A 256 -29.64 -8.02 -16.91
CA THR A 256 -30.48 -8.44 -18.04
C THR A 256 -29.70 -9.30 -19.04
N ARG A 257 -28.49 -8.86 -19.41
CA ARG A 257 -27.60 -9.59 -20.32
C ARG A 257 -27.15 -10.94 -19.75
N PHE A 258 -26.74 -10.96 -18.48
CA PHE A 258 -26.34 -12.19 -17.81
C PHE A 258 -27.49 -13.20 -17.80
N LEU A 259 -28.70 -12.78 -17.37
CA LEU A 259 -29.88 -13.64 -17.29
C LEU A 259 -30.32 -14.20 -18.65
N ALA A 260 -30.07 -13.47 -19.75
CA ALA A 260 -30.31 -13.95 -21.11
C ALA A 260 -29.25 -14.95 -21.62
N SER A 261 -28.08 -14.99 -20.99
CA SER A 261 -26.97 -15.87 -21.37
C SER A 261 -27.23 -17.34 -20.98
N PRO A 262 -26.50 -18.31 -21.57
CA PRO A 262 -26.58 -19.71 -21.14
C PRO A 262 -26.28 -19.92 -19.65
N TRP A 263 -25.38 -19.11 -19.08
CA TRP A 263 -25.00 -19.15 -17.67
C TRP A 263 -26.07 -18.55 -16.75
N GLY A 264 -26.86 -17.58 -17.23
CA GLY A 264 -27.89 -16.92 -16.44
C GLY A 264 -29.23 -17.64 -16.37
N ARG A 265 -29.51 -18.58 -17.29
CA ARG A 265 -30.81 -19.28 -17.35
C ARG A 265 -31.27 -19.90 -16.02
N PRO A 266 -30.40 -20.53 -15.21
CA PRO A 266 -30.80 -21.08 -13.89
C PRO A 266 -31.29 -20.02 -12.89
N TRP A 267 -30.94 -18.75 -13.10
CA TRP A 267 -31.12 -17.63 -12.17
C TRP A 267 -32.34 -16.76 -12.50
N THR A 268 -33.17 -17.16 -13.47
CA THR A 268 -34.30 -16.35 -13.98
C THR A 268 -35.61 -16.49 -13.19
N ARG A 269 -35.65 -17.30 -12.12
CA ARG A 269 -36.89 -17.67 -11.41
C ARG A 269 -36.94 -17.16 -9.98
N GLY A 270 -38.15 -16.81 -9.52
CA GLY A 270 -38.39 -16.42 -8.13
C GLY A 270 -37.56 -15.20 -7.74
N ALA A 271 -36.96 -15.24 -6.54
CA ALA A 271 -36.09 -14.18 -6.01
C ALA A 271 -34.63 -14.25 -6.52
N LEU A 272 -34.26 -15.25 -7.35
CA LEU A 272 -32.88 -15.42 -7.82
C LEU A 272 -32.34 -14.25 -8.66
N PRO A 273 -33.14 -13.55 -9.49
CA PRO A 273 -32.66 -12.34 -10.17
C PRO A 273 -32.18 -11.24 -9.21
N LEU A 274 -32.79 -11.10 -8.04
CA LEU A 274 -32.36 -10.13 -7.02
C LEU A 274 -31.00 -10.51 -6.42
N LEU A 275 -30.73 -11.82 -6.27
CA LEU A 275 -29.41 -12.31 -5.86
C LEU A 275 -28.35 -11.98 -6.91
N VAL A 276 -28.68 -12.10 -8.21
CA VAL A 276 -27.79 -11.70 -9.32
C VAL A 276 -27.43 -10.22 -9.21
N GLU A 277 -28.43 -9.36 -9.10
CA GLU A 277 -28.25 -7.92 -8.97
C GLU A 277 -27.37 -7.57 -7.77
N ARG A 278 -27.61 -8.21 -6.61
CA ARG A 278 -26.83 -7.98 -5.39
C ARG A 278 -25.37 -8.41 -5.55
N VAL A 279 -25.11 -9.58 -6.12
CA VAL A 279 -23.73 -10.07 -6.35
C VAL A 279 -23.00 -9.20 -7.38
N LEU A 280 -23.66 -8.78 -8.46
CA LEU A 280 -23.09 -7.84 -9.44
C LEU A 280 -22.79 -6.48 -8.79
N THR A 281 -23.70 -5.97 -7.96
CA THR A 281 -23.48 -4.72 -7.22
C THR A 281 -22.28 -4.84 -6.29
N SER A 282 -22.12 -5.96 -5.58
CA SER A 282 -20.91 -6.20 -4.79
C SER A 282 -19.65 -6.27 -5.67
N GLY A 283 -19.75 -6.84 -6.87
CA GLY A 283 -18.68 -6.87 -7.87
C GLY A 283 -18.11 -5.50 -8.25
N LEU A 284 -18.88 -4.42 -8.14
CA LEU A 284 -18.40 -3.05 -8.37
C LEU A 284 -17.31 -2.63 -7.38
N SER A 285 -17.24 -3.28 -6.22
CA SER A 285 -16.26 -2.98 -5.18
C SER A 285 -14.92 -3.71 -5.38
N ASN A 286 -14.66 -4.32 -6.55
CA ASN A 286 -13.39 -4.97 -6.91
C ASN A 286 -12.21 -3.98 -7.18
N GLY A 287 -12.41 -2.70 -6.90
CA GLY A 287 -11.40 -1.64 -7.03
C GLY A 287 -11.36 -0.96 -8.40
N VAL A 288 -11.64 -1.70 -9.48
CA VAL A 288 -11.76 -1.14 -10.83
C VAL A 288 -13.18 -0.83 -11.26
N GLY A 289 -14.19 -1.23 -10.48
CA GLY A 289 -15.59 -0.93 -10.78
C GLY A 289 -16.18 -1.82 -11.88
N ASP A 290 -15.54 -2.94 -12.22
CA ASP A 290 -16.03 -3.85 -13.26
C ASP A 290 -16.66 -5.12 -12.64
N PRO A 291 -17.99 -5.23 -12.56
CA PRO A 291 -18.65 -6.31 -11.81
C PRO A 291 -18.58 -7.67 -12.50
N LEU A 292 -17.99 -7.74 -13.71
CA LEU A 292 -17.75 -8.98 -14.44
C LEU A 292 -16.34 -9.54 -14.22
N LEU A 293 -15.46 -8.82 -13.52
CA LEU A 293 -14.07 -9.19 -13.30
C LEU A 293 -13.85 -9.64 -11.86
N TRP A 294 -13.76 -10.96 -11.65
CA TRP A 294 -13.74 -11.56 -10.31
C TRP A 294 -12.39 -12.18 -10.00
N ALA A 295 -11.61 -11.48 -9.18
CA ALA A 295 -10.36 -11.99 -8.65
C ALA A 295 -10.56 -13.05 -7.55
N PRO A 296 -9.62 -13.99 -7.35
CA PRO A 296 -9.65 -14.95 -6.24
C PRO A 296 -9.83 -14.31 -4.86
N ARG A 297 -9.19 -13.16 -4.62
CA ARG A 297 -9.31 -12.44 -3.35
C ARG A 297 -10.68 -11.78 -3.18
N HIS A 298 -11.25 -11.25 -4.25
CA HIS A 298 -12.56 -10.60 -4.23
C HIS A 298 -13.68 -11.62 -4.02
N VAL A 299 -13.55 -12.81 -4.63
CA VAL A 299 -14.37 -13.99 -4.33
C VAL A 299 -14.31 -14.33 -2.85
N GLY A 300 -13.10 -14.37 -2.27
CA GLY A 300 -12.92 -14.63 -0.85
C GLY A 300 -13.58 -13.61 0.05
N ARG A 301 -13.53 -12.32 -0.32
CA ARG A 301 -14.19 -11.24 0.43
C ARG A 301 -15.71 -11.39 0.45
N LEU A 302 -16.32 -11.58 -0.73
CA LEU A 302 -17.78 -11.75 -0.85
C LEU A 302 -18.27 -12.97 -0.05
N LEU A 303 -17.51 -14.06 -0.07
CA LEU A 303 -17.86 -15.31 0.59
C LEU A 303 -17.26 -15.44 2.00
N ASP A 304 -16.68 -14.39 2.60
CA ASP A 304 -16.22 -14.42 3.98
C ASP A 304 -17.41 -14.16 4.92
N PRO A 305 -17.83 -15.15 5.75
CA PRO A 305 -18.91 -14.98 6.70
C PRO A 305 -18.74 -13.81 7.67
N ARG A 306 -17.50 -13.35 7.90
CA ARG A 306 -17.21 -12.28 8.87
C ARG A 306 -17.43 -10.88 8.32
N LEU A 307 -17.52 -10.75 7.00
CA LEU A 307 -17.57 -9.44 6.32
C LEU A 307 -18.97 -9.05 5.85
N HIS A 308 -19.96 -9.95 5.96
CA HIS A 308 -21.39 -9.70 5.73
C HIS A 308 -21.72 -8.65 4.66
N ASP A 309 -21.25 -8.86 3.42
CA ASP A 309 -21.55 -7.97 2.29
C ASP A 309 -22.98 -8.18 1.72
N LEU A 310 -23.70 -9.21 2.17
CA LEU A 310 -25.01 -9.61 1.67
C LEU A 310 -26.03 -9.70 2.82
N ASP A 311 -27.13 -8.94 2.72
CA ASP A 311 -28.24 -9.02 3.69
C ASP A 311 -29.07 -10.30 3.49
N SER A 312 -29.43 -10.97 4.58
CA SER A 312 -30.05 -12.30 4.64
C SER A 312 -31.55 -12.35 4.41
N ASP A 313 -32.28 -11.26 4.66
CA ASP A 313 -33.69 -11.39 5.05
C ASP A 313 -34.65 -11.79 3.90
N GLU A 314 -34.20 -11.74 2.63
CA GLU A 314 -35.04 -12.07 1.47
C GLU A 314 -34.33 -12.84 0.34
N LEU A 315 -33.07 -13.24 0.51
CA LEU A 315 -32.24 -13.82 -0.56
C LEU A 315 -31.80 -15.26 -0.25
N ASP A 316 -31.83 -16.13 -1.25
CA ASP A 316 -31.28 -17.51 -1.16
C ASP A 316 -29.74 -17.49 -1.20
N LEU A 317 -29.14 -17.05 -0.09
CA LEU A 317 -27.70 -16.85 0.01
C LEU A 317 -26.91 -18.17 -0.09
N ASP A 318 -27.47 -19.34 0.24
CA ASP A 318 -26.78 -20.65 0.11
C ASP A 318 -26.34 -20.92 -1.35
N ARG A 319 -27.03 -20.29 -2.31
CA ARG A 319 -26.72 -20.36 -3.75
C ARG A 319 -25.71 -19.31 -4.25
N ALA A 320 -25.32 -18.33 -3.45
CA ALA A 320 -24.35 -17.31 -3.86
C ALA A 320 -23.03 -17.87 -4.42
N PRO A 321 -22.43 -18.94 -3.85
CA PRO A 321 -21.22 -19.53 -4.44
C PRO A 321 -21.45 -20.15 -5.83
N GLU A 322 -22.62 -20.76 -6.06
CA GLU A 322 -22.95 -21.34 -7.37
C GLU A 322 -23.15 -20.24 -8.41
N LEU A 323 -23.88 -19.18 -8.04
CA LEU A 323 -24.07 -17.99 -8.87
C LEU A 323 -22.73 -17.35 -9.23
N LEU A 324 -21.85 -17.20 -8.24
CA LEU A 324 -20.53 -16.62 -8.44
C LEU A 324 -19.70 -17.44 -9.44
N GLY A 325 -19.79 -18.77 -9.39
CA GLY A 325 -19.17 -19.64 -10.39
C GLY A 325 -19.67 -19.39 -11.81
N ASP A 326 -20.98 -19.19 -12.00
CA ASP A 326 -21.58 -18.87 -13.30
C ASP A 326 -21.23 -17.45 -13.78
N LEU A 327 -21.24 -16.47 -12.88
CA LEU A 327 -20.84 -15.10 -13.15
C LEU A 327 -19.36 -15.00 -13.53
N ILE A 328 -18.47 -15.73 -12.85
CA ILE A 328 -17.05 -15.81 -13.21
C ILE A 328 -16.91 -16.32 -14.65
N ARG A 329 -17.56 -17.44 -14.99
CA ARG A 329 -17.44 -18.02 -16.35
C ARG A 329 -18.00 -17.09 -17.42
N TYR A 330 -19.14 -16.46 -17.17
CA TYR A 330 -19.73 -15.47 -18.07
C TYR A 330 -18.83 -14.24 -18.22
N GLY A 331 -18.52 -13.57 -17.09
CA GLY A 331 -17.78 -12.32 -17.07
C GLY A 331 -16.36 -12.44 -17.59
N HIS A 332 -15.63 -13.49 -17.18
CA HIS A 332 -14.29 -13.75 -17.68
C HIS A 332 -14.28 -14.07 -19.17
N GLY A 333 -15.32 -14.76 -19.67
CA GLY A 333 -15.52 -14.98 -21.10
C GLY A 333 -15.72 -13.68 -21.87
N GLU A 334 -16.60 -12.80 -21.40
CA GLU A 334 -16.86 -11.48 -22.00
C GLU A 334 -15.61 -10.58 -21.99
N ARG A 335 -14.75 -10.69 -20.97
CA ARG A 335 -13.52 -9.90 -20.82
C ARG A 335 -12.27 -10.56 -21.39
N GLY A 336 -12.38 -11.76 -21.95
CA GLY A 336 -11.26 -12.50 -22.53
C GLY A 336 -10.16 -12.84 -21.52
N VAL A 337 -10.52 -13.09 -20.26
CA VAL A 337 -9.58 -13.49 -19.20
C VAL A 337 -9.04 -14.89 -19.50
N ARG A 338 -7.73 -15.11 -19.31
CA ARG A 338 -7.10 -16.41 -19.61
C ARG A 338 -7.67 -17.51 -18.71
N VAL A 339 -7.76 -18.72 -19.25
CA VAL A 339 -8.33 -19.90 -18.56
C VAL A 339 -7.71 -20.13 -17.18
N GLY A 340 -6.39 -20.10 -17.04
CA GLY A 340 -5.75 -20.33 -15.73
C GLY A 340 -6.08 -19.30 -14.66
N LEU A 341 -6.40 -18.05 -15.03
CA LEU A 341 -6.87 -17.02 -14.09
C LEU A 341 -8.33 -17.26 -13.71
N THR A 342 -9.16 -17.65 -14.67
CA THR A 342 -10.55 -18.10 -14.42
C THR A 342 -10.58 -19.30 -13.49
N ASP A 343 -9.71 -20.29 -13.70
CA ASP A 343 -9.59 -21.46 -12.84
C ASP A 343 -9.17 -21.09 -11.42
N ALA A 344 -8.27 -20.10 -11.26
CA ALA A 344 -7.87 -19.60 -9.95
C ALA A 344 -9.07 -18.97 -9.20
N SER A 345 -9.89 -18.17 -9.88
CA SER A 345 -11.10 -17.57 -9.28
C SER A 345 -12.14 -18.62 -8.93
N LEU A 346 -12.38 -19.61 -9.79
CA LEU A 346 -13.28 -20.73 -9.51
C LEU A 346 -12.78 -21.58 -8.33
N HIS A 347 -11.47 -21.82 -8.25
CA HIS A 347 -10.88 -22.52 -7.10
C HIS A 347 -11.05 -21.74 -5.79
N ALA A 348 -11.06 -20.40 -5.84
CA ALA A 348 -11.41 -19.59 -4.68
C ALA A 348 -12.87 -19.79 -4.26
N VAL A 349 -13.81 -19.90 -5.21
CA VAL A 349 -15.21 -20.23 -4.89
C VAL A 349 -15.28 -21.55 -4.13
N ASP A 350 -14.62 -22.60 -4.65
CA ASP A 350 -14.62 -23.92 -4.01
C ASP A 350 -14.03 -23.90 -2.61
N ARG A 351 -13.00 -23.07 -2.39
CA ARG A 351 -12.33 -22.90 -1.09
C ARG A 351 -13.25 -22.25 -0.04
N TRP A 352 -13.99 -21.21 -0.43
CA TRP A 352 -14.76 -20.38 0.51
C TRP A 352 -16.21 -20.83 0.69
N ALA A 353 -16.80 -21.49 -0.31
CA ALA A 353 -18.20 -21.92 -0.30
C ALA A 353 -18.62 -22.74 0.95
N PRO A 354 -17.83 -23.70 1.48
CA PRO A 354 -18.26 -24.50 2.62
C PRO A 354 -18.46 -23.67 3.90
N ALA A 355 -17.53 -22.76 4.19
CA ALA A 355 -17.60 -21.91 5.37
C ALA A 355 -18.75 -20.90 5.25
N PHE A 356 -18.93 -20.32 4.06
CA PHE A 356 -20.03 -19.42 3.74
C PHE A 356 -21.40 -20.05 3.96
N ARG A 357 -21.67 -21.21 3.34
CA ARG A 357 -22.96 -21.92 3.48
C ARG A 357 -23.25 -22.35 4.91
N THR A 358 -22.22 -22.71 5.66
CA THR A 358 -22.37 -23.06 7.08
C THR A 358 -22.83 -21.85 7.90
N ALA A 359 -22.29 -20.67 7.60
CA ALA A 359 -22.68 -19.43 8.28
C ALA A 359 -24.08 -18.98 7.89
N VAL A 360 -24.44 -19.03 6.61
CA VAL A 360 -25.79 -18.69 6.12
C VAL A 360 -26.86 -19.51 6.84
N ARG A 361 -26.71 -20.83 6.91
CA ARG A 361 -27.66 -21.72 7.62
C ARG A 361 -27.80 -21.35 9.09
N ARG A 362 -26.70 -20.96 9.73
CA ARG A 362 -26.72 -20.52 11.13
C ARG A 362 -27.49 -19.20 11.29
N TRP A 363 -27.36 -18.26 10.35
CA TRP A 363 -28.11 -17.00 10.39
C TRP A 363 -29.61 -17.24 10.22
N ASP A 364 -30.00 -18.14 9.32
CA ASP A 364 -31.40 -18.53 9.12
C ASP A 364 -32.00 -19.17 10.40
N ASP A 365 -31.23 -20.01 11.08
CA ASP A 365 -31.61 -20.61 12.37
C ASP A 365 -31.75 -19.55 13.49
N GLU A 366 -30.90 -18.53 13.50
CA GLU A 366 -30.94 -17.42 14.47
C GLU A 366 -32.10 -16.44 14.20
N LEU A 367 -32.53 -16.27 12.94
CA LEU A 367 -33.65 -15.42 12.54
C LEU A 367 -35.03 -16.09 12.72
N THR A 368 -35.07 -17.43 12.71
CA THR A 368 -36.31 -18.20 12.89
C THR A 368 -36.60 -18.60 14.33
N ALA A 369 -35.64 -18.39 15.25
CA ALA A 369 -35.76 -18.59 16.70
C ALA A 369 -36.25 -17.34 17.44
#